data_AF-A0AA42C6W0-F1
#
_entry.id   AF-A0AA42C6W0-F1
#
_cell.length_a   1.000
_cell.length_b   1.000
_cell.length_c   1.000
_cell.angle_alpha   90.00
_cell.angle_beta   90.00
_cell.angle_gamma   90.00
#
_symmetry.space_group_name_H-M   'P 1'
#
loop_
_entity.id
_entity.type
_entity.pdbx_description
1 polymer ?
#
loop_
_entity_poly.entity_id
_entity_poly.type
_entity_poly.pdbx_seq_one_letter_code
_entity_poly.pdbx_strand_id
1 'polypeptide(L)' 'QQGDEPITVGIKDTAGGNYEALDTTSTTTTTVVDNSDTTTLTLGDITVAEGSGTATIGATLSQPTDREFT' A
#
# COMPACT_ATOMS: atom_id res chain seq x y z
N GLN A 1 1.74 1.07 8.63
CA GLN A 1 0.35 0.83 8.22
C GLN A 1 -0.28 2.18 7.94
N GLN A 2 -0.66 2.41 6.69
CA GLN A 2 -1.73 3.36 6.39
C GLN A 2 -2.98 2.47 6.34
N GLY A 3 -3.71 2.34 7.44
CA GLY A 3 -4.76 1.31 7.58
C GLY A 3 -5.88 1.37 6.53
N ASP A 4 -6.77 0.38 6.59
CA ASP A 4 -7.87 0.21 5.63
C ASP A 4 -8.75 1.46 5.45
N GLU A 5 -9.07 1.77 4.19
CA GLU A 5 -9.89 2.93 3.83
C GLU A 5 -11.23 2.49 3.21
N PRO A 6 -12.36 2.71 3.90
CA PRO A 6 -13.68 2.44 3.34
C PRO A 6 -14.17 3.57 2.43
N ILE A 7 -14.55 3.23 1.20
CA ILE A 7 -15.16 4.13 0.22
C ILE A 7 -16.63 3.78 0.08
N THR A 8 -17.52 4.74 0.37
CA THR A 8 -18.97 4.57 0.25
C THR A 8 -19.52 5.43 -0.87
N VAL A 9 -20.29 4.80 -1.77
CA VAL A 9 -20.98 5.46 -2.88
C VAL A 9 -22.49 5.28 -2.74
N GLY A 10 -23.26 6.31 -3.13
CA GLY A 10 -24.71 6.33 -3.06
C GLY A 10 -25.28 7.33 -4.06
N ILE A 11 -26.61 7.36 -4.18
CA ILE A 11 -27.29 8.28 -5.09
C ILE A 11 -27.35 9.67 -4.43
N LYS A 12 -26.70 10.65 -5.06
CA LYS A 12 -26.64 12.03 -4.53
C LYS A 12 -27.90 12.84 -4.85
N ASP A 13 -28.33 12.84 -6.12
CA ASP A 13 -29.46 13.63 -6.62
C ASP A 13 -30.12 12.90 -7.80
N THR A 14 -31.39 13.21 -8.06
CA THR A 14 -32.17 12.68 -9.19
C THR A 14 -32.96 13.81 -9.85
N ALA A 15 -33.22 13.75 -11.17
CA ALA A 15 -33.91 14.81 -11.90
C ALA A 15 -34.84 14.25 -13.00
N GLY A 16 -36.10 14.74 -13.04
CA GLY A 16 -37.19 14.32 -13.96
C GLY A 16 -38.55 14.22 -13.23
N GLY A 17 -39.47 13.34 -13.67
CA GLY A 17 -40.79 13.10 -13.03
C GLY A 17 -41.30 11.66 -13.21
N ASN A 18 -42.33 11.26 -12.44
CA ASN A 18 -42.80 9.88 -12.16
C ASN A 18 -41.87 9.06 -11.23
N TYR A 19 -41.63 9.55 -10.00
CA TYR A 19 -40.74 8.93 -9.00
C TYR A 19 -41.45 8.47 -7.73
N GLU A 20 -42.72 8.12 -7.81
CA GLU A 20 -43.60 7.91 -6.66
C GLU A 20 -43.15 6.73 -5.75
N ALA A 21 -42.13 5.98 -6.18
CA ALA A 21 -41.46 4.94 -5.39
C ALA A 21 -39.92 4.93 -5.55
N LEU A 22 -39.27 6.04 -5.90
CA LEU A 22 -37.81 6.05 -6.06
C LEU A 22 -37.10 6.06 -4.69
N ASP A 23 -36.46 4.94 -4.35
CA ASP A 23 -35.60 4.80 -3.17
C ASP A 23 -34.14 5.07 -3.54
N THR A 24 -33.56 6.14 -2.99
CA THR A 24 -32.16 6.52 -3.17
C THR A 24 -31.29 6.26 -1.93
N THR A 25 -31.85 5.59 -0.91
CA THR A 25 -31.17 5.35 0.37
C THR A 25 -30.10 4.25 0.30
N SER A 26 -30.13 3.45 -0.77
CA SER A 26 -29.14 2.40 -0.99
C SER A 26 -27.74 2.98 -1.17
N THR A 27 -26.79 2.42 -0.43
CA THR A 27 -25.37 2.72 -0.55
C THR A 27 -24.59 1.44 -0.81
N THR A 28 -23.41 1.58 -1.41
CA THR A 28 -22.45 0.48 -1.60
C THR A 28 -21.10 0.91 -1.04
N THR A 29 -20.46 0.03 -0.29
CA THR A 29 -19.15 0.28 0.32
C THR A 29 -18.13 -0.70 -0.26
N THR A 30 -16.96 -0.18 -0.65
CA THR A 30 -15.78 -0.97 -1.01
C THR A 30 -14.64 -0.55 -0.09
N THR A 31 -13.92 -1.52 0.47
CA THR A 31 -12.77 -1.25 1.34
C THR A 31 -11.48 -1.40 0.53
N VAL A 32 -10.65 -0.35 0.52
CA VAL A 32 -9.26 -0.45 0.09
C VAL A 32 -8.48 -1.02 1.26
N VAL A 33 -7.96 -2.23 1.07
CA VAL A 33 -7.21 -2.95 2.11
C VAL A 33 -5.73 -2.58 1.98
N ASP A 34 -5.13 -2.12 3.08
CA ASP A 34 -3.67 -1.97 3.15
C ASP A 34 -3.05 -3.36 3.18
N ASN A 35 -2.25 -3.70 2.18
CA ASN A 35 -1.64 -5.02 2.10
C ASN A 35 -0.54 -5.22 3.15
N SER A 36 -0.22 -4.18 3.93
CA SER A 36 0.69 -4.22 5.08
C SER A 36 2.04 -4.87 4.73
N ASP A 37 2.50 -4.63 3.50
CA ASP A 37 3.80 -5.11 3.03
C ASP A 37 4.91 -4.50 3.88
N THR A 38 5.66 -5.36 4.57
CA THR A 38 6.82 -4.97 5.36
C THR A 38 8.09 -5.45 4.68
N THR A 39 8.79 -4.52 4.07
CA THR A 39 10.08 -4.79 3.45
C THR A 39 11.17 -4.83 4.52
N THR A 40 11.82 -5.98 4.68
CA THR A 40 12.93 -6.17 5.62
C THR A 40 14.27 -6.14 4.87
N LEU A 41 15.24 -5.40 5.41
CA LEU A 41 16.64 -5.42 4.96
C LEU A 41 17.46 -6.30 5.90
N THR A 42 18.13 -7.30 5.35
CA THR A 42 19.05 -8.18 6.10
C THR A 42 20.47 -7.99 5.60
N LEU A 43 21.40 -7.71 6.51
CA LEU A 43 22.82 -7.68 6.21
C LEU A 43 23.40 -9.08 6.40
N GLY A 44 24.16 -9.55 5.41
CA GLY A 44 24.86 -10.83 5.50
C GLY A 44 26.13 -10.75 6.35
N ASP A 45 26.76 -11.89 6.58
CA ASP A 45 28.06 -11.96 7.27
C ASP A 45 29.12 -11.12 6.53
N ILE A 46 29.90 -10.37 7.31
CA ILE A 46 30.93 -9.47 6.78
C ILE A 46 32.30 -10.04 7.14
N THR A 47 33.10 -10.32 6.12
CA THR A 47 34.53 -10.55 6.30
C THR A 47 35.27 -9.31 5.83
N VAL A 48 36.08 -8.72 6.72
CA VAL A 48 36.84 -7.50 6.43
C VAL A 48 38.31 -7.85 6.29
N ALA A 49 38.92 -7.40 5.19
CA ALA A 49 40.37 -7.36 5.05
C ALA A 49 40.89 -6.06 5.67
N GLU A 50 41.57 -6.17 6.81
CA GLU A 50 42.17 -5.01 7.49
C GLU A 50 43.19 -4.30 6.57
N GLY A 51 43.30 -2.98 6.69
CA GLY A 51 44.25 -2.16 5.91
C GLY A 51 43.82 -1.80 4.48
N SER A 52 42.69 -2.31 4.00
CA SER A 52 42.12 -1.98 2.68
C SER A 52 41.42 -0.61 2.61
N GLY A 53 41.15 0.00 3.78
CA GLY A 53 40.47 1.30 3.89
C GLY A 53 38.96 1.27 3.61
N THR A 54 38.40 0.17 3.08
CA THR A 54 36.96 0.01 2.79
C THR A 54 36.52 -1.45 2.94
N ALA A 55 35.24 -1.68 3.24
CA ALA A 55 34.64 -3.02 3.29
C ALA A 55 33.35 -3.04 2.48
N THR A 56 33.07 -4.16 1.81
CA THR A 56 31.79 -4.37 1.11
C THR A 56 30.86 -5.19 1.98
N ILE A 57 29.62 -4.73 2.11
CA ILE A 57 28.58 -5.40 2.89
C ILE A 57 27.44 -5.76 1.95
N GLY A 58 27.16 -7.06 1.83
CA GLY A 58 26.00 -7.54 1.09
C GLY A 58 24.73 -7.38 1.91
N ALA A 59 23.67 -6.86 1.30
CA ALA A 59 22.36 -6.79 1.92
C ALA A 59 21.29 -7.37 0.99
N THR A 60 20.27 -8.00 1.58
CA THR A 60 19.14 -8.59 0.86
C THR A 60 17.84 -7.95 1.32
N LEU A 61 16.96 -7.65 0.36
CA LEU A 61 15.63 -7.11 0.58
C LEU A 61 14.60 -8.24 0.44
N SER A 62 13.65 -8.36 1.38
CA SER A 62 12.68 -9.47 1.40
C SER A 62 11.63 -9.40 0.28
N GLN A 63 11.44 -8.22 -0.30
CA GLN A 63 10.50 -7.94 -1.38
C GLN A 63 11.18 -7.00 -2.38
N PRO A 64 10.79 -7.02 -3.67
CA PRO A 64 11.28 -6.06 -4.65
C PRO A 64 10.96 -4.64 -4.20
N THR A 65 11.86 -3.71 -4.52
CA THR A 65 11.66 -2.29 -4.27
C THR A 65 11.19 -1.60 -5.54
N ASP A 66 10.18 -0.73 -5.39
CA ASP A 66 9.70 0.13 -6.48
C ASP A 66 10.63 1.33 -6.76
N ARG A 67 11.72 1.47 -5.99
CA ARG A 67 12.72 2.54 -6.14
C ARG A 67 14.13 1.97 -6.19
N GLU A 68 14.99 2.59 -7.00
CA GLU A 68 16.42 2.27 -7.02
C GLU A 68 17.04 2.62 -5.66
N PHE A 69 17.98 1.79 -5.20
CA PHE A 69 18.76 2.07 -3.99
C PHE A 69 19.76 3.18 -4.32
N THR A 70 19.49 4.41 -3.85
CA THR A 70 20.40 5.56 -4.02
C THR A 70 21.37 5.70 -2.87
#